data_AF-A0A9Q8YDA7-F1
#
_entry.id   AF-A0A9Q8YDA7-F1
#
_cell.length_a   1.000
_cell.length_b   1.000
_cell.length_c   1.000
_cell.angle_alpha   90.00
_cell.angle_beta   90.00
_cell.angle_gamma   90.00
#
_symmetry.space_group_name_H-M   'P 1'
#
loop_
_entity.id
_entity.type
_entity.pdbx_description
1 polymer ?
#
loop_
_entity_poly.entity_id
_entity_poly.type
_entity_poly.pdbx_seq_one_letter_code
_entity_poly.pdbx_strand_id
1 'polypeptide(L)'
;MKFTNGFKLSSRASRRLPTEYFMLVDVAFEGDVIGSLGSCPIRESVRDGEGLVYRFVGVAPRLVSGGFDVLALRTGEWIVKPGLVYAADPKVAQTRDTDRAA
;
A
#
# COMPACT_ATOMS: atom_id res chain seq x y z
N MET A 1 -14.90 -14.41 -17.56
CA MET A 1 -15.19 -12.96 -17.73
C MET A 1 -13.89 -12.19 -17.53
N LYS A 2 -13.45 -11.41 -18.52
CA LYS A 2 -12.23 -10.60 -18.45
C LYS A 2 -12.63 -9.18 -18.03
N PHE A 3 -12.29 -8.77 -16.81
CA PHE A 3 -12.46 -7.39 -16.37
C PHE A 3 -11.28 -6.57 -16.90
N THR A 4 -11.42 -6.00 -18.09
CA THR A 4 -10.50 -5.00 -18.61
C THR A 4 -10.88 -3.67 -17.98
N ASN A 5 -10.43 -3.41 -16.75
CA ASN A 5 -10.71 -2.13 -16.10
C ASN A 5 -9.75 -1.07 -16.64
N GLY A 6 -10.13 -0.49 -17.77
CA GLY A 6 -9.40 0.54 -18.51
C GLY A 6 -9.55 1.96 -17.95
N PHE A 7 -9.65 2.13 -16.63
CA PHE A 7 -9.64 3.46 -16.01
C PHE A 7 -8.21 3.82 -15.60
N LYS A 8 -7.43 4.37 -16.54
CA LYS A 8 -6.21 5.11 -16.19
C LYS A 8 -6.62 6.44 -15.57
N LEU A 9 -6.82 6.45 -14.25
CA LEU A 9 -6.93 7.68 -13.47
C LEU A 9 -5.63 8.49 -13.67
N SER A 10 -5.76 9.76 -14.01
CA SER A 10 -4.61 10.64 -14.26
C SER A 10 -4.00 11.11 -12.94
N SER A 11 -2.74 11.55 -12.96
CA SER A 11 -2.05 12.14 -11.79
C SER A 11 -2.83 13.28 -11.10
N ARG A 12 -3.76 13.95 -11.81
CA ARG A 12 -4.66 14.95 -11.25
C ARG A 12 -5.73 14.34 -10.33
N ALA A 13 -6.16 13.10 -10.61
CA ALA A 13 -7.06 12.35 -9.76
C ALA A 13 -6.35 11.79 -8.51
N SER A 14 -5.06 11.43 -8.60
CA SER A 14 -4.27 11.05 -7.41
C SER A 14 -4.28 12.15 -6.34
N ARG A 15 -4.26 13.43 -6.76
CA ARG A 15 -4.34 14.58 -5.85
C ARG A 15 -5.69 14.77 -5.15
N ARG A 16 -6.73 14.08 -5.62
CA ARG A 16 -8.09 14.14 -5.05
C ARG A 16 -8.45 12.90 -4.23
N LEU A 17 -7.65 11.84 -4.32
CA LEU A 17 -7.86 10.64 -3.52
C LEU A 17 -7.19 10.83 -2.16
N PRO A 18 -7.95 10.74 -1.05
CA PRO A 18 -7.36 10.85 0.27
C PRO A 18 -6.36 9.70 0.47
N THR A 19 -5.09 10.08 0.72
CA THR A 19 -3.99 9.12 0.84
C THR A 19 -4.16 8.25 2.08
N GLU A 20 -4.90 8.74 3.07
CA GLU A 20 -5.22 8.08 4.34
C GLU A 20 -5.86 6.70 4.13
N TYR A 21 -6.69 6.53 3.09
CA TYR A 21 -7.33 5.25 2.76
C TYR A 21 -6.39 4.19 2.19
N PHE A 22 -5.17 4.58 1.82
CA PHE A 22 -4.14 3.70 1.28
C PHE A 22 -2.97 3.55 2.24
N MET A 23 -3.06 4.15 3.43
CA MET A 23 -2.08 3.96 4.48
C MET A 23 -2.46 2.77 5.36
N LEU A 24 -1.49 1.89 5.59
CA LEU A 24 -1.58 0.90 6.65
C LEU A 24 -0.96 1.52 7.92
N VAL A 25 -1.81 1.81 8.90
CA VAL A 25 -1.44 2.39 10.19
C VAL A 25 -1.44 1.31 11.27
N ASP A 26 -0.80 1.60 12.40
CA ASP A 26 -0.73 0.70 13.57
C ASP A 26 -0.26 -0.72 13.24
N VAL A 27 0.81 -0.80 12.42
CA VAL A 27 1.42 -2.06 12.02
C VAL A 27 2.49 -2.51 12.99
N ALA A 28 2.51 -3.81 13.30
CA ALA A 28 3.63 -4.48 13.93
C ALA A 28 4.63 -4.90 12.84
N PHE A 29 5.86 -4.45 12.95
CA PHE A 29 6.94 -4.88 12.06
C PHE A 29 7.41 -6.28 12.45
N GLU A 30 7.36 -7.21 11.52
CA GLU A 30 7.76 -8.60 11.72
C GLU A 30 8.95 -8.97 10.81
N GLY A 31 9.64 -10.04 11.20
CA GLY A 31 10.73 -10.57 10.40
C GLY A 31 11.99 -9.72 10.36
N ASP A 32 12.88 -10.10 9.43
CA ASP A 32 14.21 -9.53 9.29
C ASP A 32 14.21 -8.13 8.66
N VAL A 33 15.25 -7.35 8.99
CA VAL A 33 15.52 -6.07 8.33
C VAL A 33 16.23 -6.35 7.01
N ILE A 34 15.55 -6.04 5.91
CA ILE A 34 16.03 -6.30 4.54
C ILE A 34 16.61 -5.06 3.87
N GLY A 35 16.59 -3.91 4.55
CA GLY A 35 17.17 -2.67 4.05
C GLY A 35 16.78 -1.46 4.90
N SER A 36 17.02 -0.26 4.38
CA SER A 36 16.62 1.00 5.01
C SER A 36 16.24 2.05 3.97
N LEU A 37 15.18 2.82 4.25
CA LEU A 37 14.80 4.01 3.49
C LEU A 37 15.09 5.24 4.35
N GLY A 38 16.18 5.96 4.04
CA GLY A 38 16.70 6.99 4.92
C GLY A 38 17.12 6.40 6.26
N SER A 39 16.59 6.94 7.36
CA SER A 39 16.82 6.41 8.72
C SER A 39 15.81 5.35 9.16
N CYS A 40 14.85 4.96 8.30
CA CYS A 40 13.81 4.00 8.65
C CYS A 40 14.17 2.59 8.14
N PRO A 41 14.23 1.57 9.00
CA PRO A 41 14.47 0.20 8.56
C PRO A 41 13.29 -0.33 7.73
N ILE A 42 13.61 -1.11 6.71
CA ILE A 42 12.66 -1.85 5.88
C ILE A 42 12.65 -3.28 6.39
N ARG A 43 11.47 -3.75 6.79
CA ARG A 43 11.26 -5.11 7.27
C ARG A 43 10.64 -5.94 6.18
N GLU A 44 10.92 -7.24 6.19
CA GLU A 44 10.36 -8.14 5.17
C GLU A 44 8.83 -8.17 5.20
N SER A 45 8.24 -8.05 6.39
CA SER A 45 6.81 -8.13 6.58
C SER A 45 6.30 -7.20 7.68
N VAL A 46 5.01 -6.90 7.59
CA VAL A 46 4.27 -6.19 8.62
C VAL A 46 2.96 -6.90 8.89
N ARG A 47 2.48 -6.81 10.12
CA ARG A 47 1.17 -7.29 10.53
C ARG A 47 0.31 -6.12 10.96
N ASP A 48 -0.96 -6.10 10.54
CA ASP A 48 -1.91 -5.11 11.02
C ASP A 48 -2.62 -5.56 12.32
N GLY A 49 -3.46 -4.67 12.88
CA GLY A 49 -4.23 -4.96 14.09
C GLY A 49 -5.25 -6.09 13.95
N GLU A 50 -5.62 -6.48 12.73
CA GLU A 50 -6.50 -7.63 12.44
C GLU A 50 -5.73 -8.94 12.29
N GLY A 51 -4.39 -8.88 12.40
CA GLY A 51 -3.50 -10.03 12.31
C GLY A 51 -3.12 -10.43 10.89
N LEU A 52 -3.50 -9.65 9.87
CA LEU A 52 -3.14 -9.89 8.48
C LEU A 52 -1.69 -9.51 8.23
N VAL A 53 -0.99 -10.32 7.44
CA VAL A 53 0.44 -10.14 7.13
C VAL A 53 0.61 -9.62 5.72
N TYR A 54 1.46 -8.61 5.57
CA TYR A 54 1.82 -7.97 4.32
C TYR A 54 3.32 -8.08 4.13
N ARG A 55 3.75 -8.24 2.88
CA ARG A 55 5.18 -8.35 2.55
C ARG A 55 5.67 -7.11 1.82
N PHE A 56 6.90 -6.71 2.10
CA PHE A 56 7.51 -5.57 1.43
C PHE A 56 7.65 -5.83 -0.07
N VAL A 57 7.22 -4.87 -0.89
CA VAL A 57 7.29 -4.96 -2.36
C VAL A 57 7.95 -3.75 -3.01
N GLY A 58 8.11 -2.63 -2.28
CA GLY A 58 8.79 -1.46 -2.85
C GLY A 58 8.58 -0.18 -2.06
N VAL A 59 8.85 0.94 -2.72
CA VAL A 59 8.72 2.29 -2.15
C VAL A 59 7.76 3.09 -3.01
N ALA A 60 6.83 3.78 -2.36
CA ALA A 60 5.79 4.58 -3.01
C ALA A 60 6.44 5.80 -3.68
N PRO A 61 6.18 6.01 -4.99
CA PRO A 61 6.58 7.24 -5.65
C PRO A 61 5.96 8.45 -4.96
N ARG A 62 6.69 9.55 -4.94
CA ARG A 62 6.18 10.83 -4.41
C ARG A 62 5.75 11.72 -5.57
N LEU A 63 4.59 12.35 -5.41
CA LEU A 63 4.13 13.41 -6.28
C LEU A 63 4.99 14.67 -6.06
N VAL A 64 5.02 15.56 -7.05
CA VAL A 64 5.68 16.87 -6.94
C VAL A 64 5.14 17.70 -5.76
N SER A 65 3.89 17.46 -5.35
CA SER A 65 3.28 18.09 -4.17
C SER A 65 3.71 17.49 -2.82
N GLY A 66 4.59 16.48 -2.82
CA GLY A 66 5.14 15.84 -1.61
C GLY A 66 4.34 14.67 -1.04
N GLY A 67 3.09 14.47 -1.47
CA GLY A 67 2.26 13.31 -1.14
C GLY A 67 2.66 12.05 -1.93
N PHE A 68 2.12 10.90 -1.56
CA PHE A 68 2.37 9.64 -2.29
C PHE A 68 1.50 9.54 -3.53
N ASP A 69 2.04 8.98 -4.61
CA ASP A 69 1.28 8.65 -5.81
C ASP A 69 0.50 7.35 -5.59
N VAL A 70 -0.70 7.48 -5.02
CA VAL A 70 -1.58 6.34 -4.73
C VAL A 70 -2.07 5.63 -6.00
N LEU A 71 -2.02 6.29 -7.16
CA LEU A 71 -2.41 5.66 -8.43
C LEU A 71 -1.33 4.71 -8.97
N ALA A 72 -0.11 4.77 -8.43
CA ALA A 72 0.94 3.81 -8.74
C ALA A 72 0.78 2.49 -7.98
N LEU A 73 -0.07 2.44 -6.94
CA LEU A 73 -0.33 1.24 -6.17
C LEU A 73 -1.18 0.25 -6.97
N ARG A 74 -0.83 -1.04 -6.85
CA ARG A 74 -1.65 -2.15 -7.35
C ARG A 74 -2.67 -2.56 -6.30
N THR A 75 -3.69 -3.31 -6.72
CA THR A 75 -4.68 -3.88 -5.81
C THR A 75 -3.99 -4.76 -4.76
N GLY A 76 -4.32 -4.53 -3.49
CA GLY A 76 -3.71 -5.25 -2.35
C GLY A 76 -2.40 -4.65 -1.85
N GLU A 77 -1.88 -3.59 -2.49
CA GLU A 77 -0.74 -2.83 -2.01
C GLU A 77 -1.17 -1.69 -1.09
N TRP A 78 -0.38 -1.48 -0.04
CA TRP A 78 -0.62 -0.50 1.02
C TRP A 78 0.66 0.25 1.35
N ILE A 79 0.52 1.53 1.70
CA ILE A 79 1.64 2.38 2.07
C ILE A 79 1.80 2.42 3.59
N VAL A 80 2.99 2.10 4.07
CA VAL A 80 3.42 2.31 5.46
C VAL A 80 4.37 3.49 5.47
N LYS A 81 4.21 4.42 6.42
CA LYS A 81 5.16 5.54 6.56
C LYS A 81 6.58 4.99 6.81
N PRO A 82 7.64 5.55 6.19
CA PRO A 82 7.70 6.84 5.48
C PRO A 82 7.42 6.80 3.97
N GLY A 83 6.80 5.75 3.46
CA GLY A 83 6.53 5.53 2.03
C GLY A 83 6.88 4.12 1.55
N LEU A 84 6.97 3.15 2.45
CA LEU A 84 7.19 1.75 2.11
C LEU A 84 5.89 1.14 1.59
N VAL A 85 5.95 0.29 0.58
CA VAL A 85 4.79 -0.40 0.02
C VAL A 85 4.85 -1.86 0.42
N TYR A 86 3.76 -2.33 1.01
CA TYR A 86 3.56 -3.71 1.39
C TYR A 86 2.34 -4.28 0.69
N ALA A 87 2.42 -5.53 0.23
CA ALA A 87 1.32 -6.22 -0.43
C ALA A 87 0.75 -7.32 0.48
N ALA A 88 -0.57 -7.36 0.60
CA ALA A 88 -1.26 -8.53 1.14
C ALA A 88 -1.11 -9.71 0.19
N ASP A 89 -1.19 -10.93 0.71
CA ASP A 89 -1.35 -12.10 -0.15
C ASP A 89 -2.64 -11.97 -0.99
N PRO A 90 -2.62 -12.31 -2.29
CA PRO A 90 -3.79 -12.18 -3.17
C PRO A 90 -5.03 -12.95 -2.68
N LYS A 91 -4.87 -13.96 -1.82
CA LYS A 91 -5.99 -14.67 -1.19
C LYS A 91 -6.69 -13.81 -0.12
N VAL A 92 -5.94 -12.95 0.56
CA VAL A 92 -6.41 -12.07 1.64
C VAL A 92 -6.92 -10.75 1.09
N ALA A 93 -6.30 -10.22 0.02
CA ALA A 93 -6.69 -8.95 -0.60
C ALA A 93 -8.14 -8.94 -1.12
N GLN A 94 -8.66 -10.08 -1.57
CA GLN A 94 -10.05 -10.22 -2.04
C GLN A 94 -11.08 -10.01 -0.93
N THR A 95 -10.74 -10.35 0.32
CA THR A 95 -11.64 -10.16 1.47
C THR A 95 -11.83 -8.68 1.77
N ARG A 96 -10.76 -7.87 1.76
CA ARG A 96 -10.84 -6.42 2.04
C ARG A 96 -11.44 -5.58 0.91
N ASP A 97 -11.30 -6.01 -0.35
CA ASP A 97 -11.95 -5.30 -1.47
C ASP A 97 -13.49 -5.31 -1.30
N THR A 98 -14.02 -6.38 -0.69
CA THR A 98 -15.44 -6.54 -0.40
C THR A 98 -15.91 -5.57 0.70
N ASP A 99 -15.10 -5.37 1.75
CA ASP A 99 -15.40 -4.39 2.82
C ASP A 99 -15.28 -2.93 2.36
N ARG A 100 -14.50 -2.65 1.32
CA ARG A 100 -14.36 -1.29 0.76
C ARG A 100 -15.57 -0.86 -0.08
N ALA A 101 -16.39 -1.81 -0.52
CA ALA A 101 -17.53 -1.57 -1.40
C ALA A 101 -18.89 -1.51 -0.68
N ALA A 102 -18.92 -1.64 0.66
CA ALA A 102 -20.11 -1.63 1.50
C ALA A 102 -20.41 -0.25 2.13
#